data_AF-A0A5C6RU37-F1
#
_entry.id   AF-A0A5C6RU37-F1
#
_cell.length_a   1.000
_cell.length_b   1.000
_cell.length_c   1.000
_cell.angle_alpha   90.00
_cell.angle_beta   90.00
_cell.angle_gamma   90.00
#
_symmetry.space_group_name_H-M   'P 1'
#
loop_
_entity.id
_entity.type
_entity.pdbx_description
1 polymer ?
#
loop_
_entity_poly.entity_id
_entity_poly.type
_entity_poly.pdbx_seq_one_letter_code
_entity_poly.pdbx_strand_id
1 'polypeptide(L)'
;MEFLKKLTEIEAPSGSEYMMKEFLMNYINENKSGWKVQPEIIEGEDFQDNIILVFGEPRTAIFAHMDSIGYTVGYENNLIKIGGPGAKKGALLVGEDSQGRIEGELVTEEDDHQFLTYSLKFNREVERGTTLTYKSDFRETDEFVQCCYMDNRLGMWVALEVAKTLENGIVVFSSWEEHGGGSVGYLGKFLYEGFDVKQALISDITWVTKGVEHNKGVAISLRDSGIPRRLYLNRIKELAKESGIPYQLEVESAGGSDGNALQRSPYPFDWCFIGAPEDNVHTPDEKVHKNDIKAMVDMYNYLMARL
;
A
#
# COMPACT_ATOMS: atom_id res chain seq x y z
N MET A 1 5.39 -13.28 -10.95
CA MET A 1 5.10 -11.92 -10.45
C MET A 1 4.46 -11.01 -11.50
N GLU A 2 3.95 -11.53 -12.63
CA GLU A 2 3.38 -10.72 -13.73
C GLU A 2 2.26 -9.75 -13.31
N PHE A 3 1.36 -10.16 -12.42
CA PHE A 3 0.29 -9.27 -11.98
C PHE A 3 0.80 -8.13 -11.09
N LEU A 4 1.78 -8.41 -10.22
CA LEU A 4 2.45 -7.37 -9.42
C LEU A 4 3.15 -6.35 -10.33
N LYS A 5 3.83 -6.81 -11.38
CA LYS A 5 4.43 -5.92 -12.39
C LYS A 5 3.40 -4.97 -13.02
N LYS A 6 2.22 -5.48 -13.38
CA LYS A 6 1.15 -4.64 -13.91
C LYS A 6 0.67 -3.61 -12.89
N LEU A 7 0.54 -4.01 -11.61
CA LEU A 7 0.18 -3.07 -10.55
C LEU A 7 1.19 -1.94 -10.42
N THR A 8 2.50 -2.20 -10.54
CA THR A 8 3.53 -1.14 -10.47
C THR A 8 3.58 -0.24 -11.71
N GLU A 9 3.00 -0.66 -12.84
CA GLU A 9 2.91 0.14 -14.06
C GLU A 9 1.76 1.16 -14.05
N ILE A 10 0.76 0.99 -13.17
CA ILE A 10 -0.37 1.93 -13.07
C ILE A 10 0.05 3.19 -12.29
N GLU A 11 -0.15 4.35 -12.92
CA GLU A 11 0.11 5.66 -12.34
C GLU A 11 -1.07 6.02 -11.43
N ALA A 12 -0.90 5.91 -10.12
CA ALA A 12 -1.98 6.16 -9.17
C ALA A 12 -1.42 6.81 -7.89
N PRO A 13 -0.87 8.03 -7.96
CA PRO A 13 -0.44 8.73 -6.77
C PRO A 13 -1.66 9.19 -5.94
N SER A 14 -1.43 9.59 -4.68
CA SER A 14 -2.52 10.02 -3.78
C SER A 14 -3.38 11.11 -4.40
N GLY A 15 -4.69 10.91 -4.44
CA GLY A 15 -5.68 11.78 -5.10
C GLY A 15 -5.96 11.48 -6.58
N SER A 16 -5.27 10.51 -7.17
CA SER A 16 -5.47 10.03 -8.55
C SER A 16 -5.65 8.51 -8.61
N GLU A 17 -6.18 7.90 -7.53
CA GLU A 17 -6.32 6.45 -7.38
C GLU A 17 -7.35 5.83 -8.32
N TYR A 18 -8.23 6.63 -8.95
CA TYR A 18 -9.23 6.17 -9.91
C TYR A 18 -8.67 5.25 -11.00
N MET A 19 -7.45 5.50 -11.50
CA MET A 19 -6.79 4.63 -12.49
C MET A 19 -6.50 3.24 -11.93
N MET A 20 -6.05 3.17 -10.67
CA MET A 20 -5.85 1.91 -9.97
C MET A 20 -7.18 1.22 -9.68
N LYS A 21 -8.18 1.98 -9.22
CA LYS A 21 -9.53 1.46 -8.99
C LYS A 21 -10.09 0.80 -10.25
N GLU A 22 -10.04 1.48 -11.40
CA GLU A 22 -10.53 0.94 -12.67
C GLU A 22 -9.79 -0.35 -13.05
N PHE A 23 -8.46 -0.37 -12.92
CA PHE A 23 -7.65 -1.55 -13.18
C PHE A 23 -8.04 -2.73 -12.27
N LEU A 24 -8.16 -2.49 -10.96
CA LEU A 24 -8.55 -3.49 -9.98
C LEU A 24 -9.96 -4.00 -10.22
N MET A 25 -10.92 -3.12 -10.49
CA MET A 25 -12.31 -3.51 -10.73
C MET A 25 -12.44 -4.40 -11.96
N ASN A 26 -11.66 -4.14 -13.02
CA ASN A 26 -11.58 -5.03 -14.17
C ASN A 26 -11.02 -6.40 -13.78
N TYR A 27 -9.87 -6.43 -13.09
CA TYR A 27 -9.27 -7.69 -12.62
C TYR A 27 -10.22 -8.49 -11.72
N ILE A 28 -10.85 -7.84 -10.74
CA ILE A 28 -11.76 -8.46 -9.78
C ILE A 28 -12.97 -9.03 -10.52
N ASN A 29 -13.60 -8.28 -11.43
CA ASN A 29 -14.77 -8.77 -12.16
C ASN A 29 -14.45 -9.94 -13.08
N GLU A 30 -13.28 -9.96 -13.72
CA GLU A 30 -12.83 -11.06 -14.56
C GLU A 30 -12.50 -12.34 -13.76
N ASN A 31 -11.98 -12.20 -12.53
CA ASN A 31 -11.40 -13.33 -11.79
C ASN A 31 -12.26 -13.83 -10.61
N LYS A 32 -13.16 -13.01 -10.06
CA LYS A 32 -13.91 -13.35 -8.82
C LYS A 32 -14.74 -14.61 -8.91
N SER A 33 -15.18 -14.98 -10.12
CA SER A 33 -15.92 -16.23 -10.36
C SER A 33 -15.12 -17.50 -10.04
N GLY A 34 -13.78 -17.42 -10.06
CA GLY A 34 -12.87 -18.49 -9.70
C GLY A 34 -12.43 -18.49 -8.24
N TRP A 35 -12.87 -17.51 -7.43
CA TRP A 35 -12.53 -17.45 -6.01
C TRP A 35 -13.42 -18.39 -5.21
N LYS A 36 -12.92 -18.82 -4.04
CA LYS A 36 -13.62 -19.78 -3.17
C LYS A 36 -14.98 -19.26 -2.71
N VAL A 37 -15.04 -17.98 -2.35
CA VAL A 37 -16.27 -17.24 -2.05
C VAL A 37 -16.26 -16.00 -2.94
N GLN A 38 -17.37 -15.76 -3.64
CA GLN A 38 -17.54 -14.53 -4.41
C GLN A 38 -17.91 -13.41 -3.44
N PRO A 39 -17.16 -12.30 -3.40
CA PRO A 39 -17.47 -11.21 -2.49
C PRO A 39 -18.62 -10.36 -3.02
N GLU A 40 -19.33 -9.74 -2.08
CA GLU A 40 -20.05 -8.51 -2.36
C GLU A 40 -19.03 -7.39 -2.58
N ILE A 41 -19.19 -6.62 -3.66
CA ILE A 41 -18.29 -5.51 -4.00
C ILE A 41 -19.03 -4.21 -3.67
N ILE A 42 -18.40 -3.36 -2.87
CA ILE A 42 -18.93 -2.08 -2.45
C ILE A 42 -17.98 -1.00 -2.95
N GLU A 43 -18.52 -0.13 -3.78
CA GLU A 43 -17.87 1.03 -4.40
C GLU A 43 -18.95 2.05 -4.81
N GLY A 44 -18.55 3.25 -5.23
CA GLY A 44 -19.45 4.29 -5.72
C GLY A 44 -19.13 5.66 -5.12
N GLU A 45 -19.97 6.66 -5.40
CA GLU A 45 -19.72 8.05 -4.98
C GLU A 45 -19.51 8.19 -3.46
N ASP A 46 -20.27 7.44 -2.65
CA ASP A 46 -20.13 7.43 -1.17
C ASP A 46 -18.79 6.85 -0.67
N PHE A 47 -18.06 6.16 -1.57
CA PHE A 47 -16.79 5.51 -1.28
C PHE A 47 -15.63 6.08 -2.11
N GLN A 48 -15.88 7.09 -2.95
CA GLN A 48 -14.88 7.69 -3.84
C GLN A 48 -14.13 6.62 -4.66
N ASP A 49 -12.80 6.63 -4.60
CA ASP A 49 -11.96 5.67 -5.33
C ASP A 49 -11.70 4.37 -4.56
N ASN A 50 -12.30 4.18 -3.38
CA ASN A 50 -12.06 3.01 -2.55
C ASN A 50 -12.88 1.81 -3.02
N ILE A 51 -12.37 0.60 -2.76
CA ILE A 51 -13.05 -0.66 -3.05
C ILE A 51 -13.11 -1.49 -1.77
N ILE A 52 -14.29 -2.03 -1.47
CA ILE A 52 -14.46 -2.99 -0.37
C ILE A 52 -15.01 -4.30 -0.93
N LEU A 53 -14.33 -5.40 -0.60
CA LEU A 53 -14.75 -6.76 -0.94
C LEU A 53 -15.16 -7.48 0.35
N VAL A 54 -16.43 -7.86 0.45
CA VAL A 54 -16.99 -8.53 1.64
C VAL A 54 -17.23 -10.00 1.36
N PHE A 55 -16.59 -10.87 2.15
CA PHE A 55 -16.66 -12.33 2.02
C PHE A 55 -17.37 -12.93 3.24
N GLY A 56 -18.39 -13.74 2.99
CA GLY A 56 -19.06 -14.55 4.02
C GLY A 56 -19.57 -13.74 5.21
N GLU A 57 -19.28 -14.23 6.42
CA GLU A 57 -19.57 -13.55 7.69
C GLU A 57 -18.28 -12.93 8.25
N PRO A 58 -17.96 -11.67 7.88
CA PRO A 58 -16.66 -11.09 8.16
C PRO A 58 -16.46 -10.80 9.65
N ARG A 59 -15.22 -10.99 10.12
CA ARG A 59 -14.80 -10.65 11.49
C ARG A 59 -13.55 -9.78 11.56
N THR A 60 -12.80 -9.75 10.47
CA THR A 60 -11.52 -9.04 10.32
C THR A 60 -11.46 -8.45 8.92
N ALA A 61 -10.87 -7.27 8.81
CA ALA A 61 -10.63 -6.58 7.55
C ALA A 61 -9.13 -6.51 7.25
N ILE A 62 -8.75 -6.69 5.99
CA ILE A 62 -7.43 -6.34 5.46
C ILE A 62 -7.55 -4.95 4.85
N PHE A 63 -6.62 -4.05 5.15
CA PHE A 63 -6.47 -2.77 4.47
C PHE A 63 -5.17 -2.77 3.67
N ALA A 64 -5.24 -2.39 2.41
CA ALA A 64 -4.09 -2.15 1.54
C ALA A 64 -4.35 -0.86 0.75
N HIS A 65 -3.42 0.08 0.80
CA HIS A 65 -3.61 1.36 0.12
C HIS A 65 -3.28 1.25 -1.37
N MET A 66 -4.02 1.99 -2.19
CA MET A 66 -3.88 1.99 -3.65
C MET A 66 -2.94 3.06 -4.15
N ASP A 67 -2.83 4.15 -3.38
CA ASP A 67 -2.03 5.27 -3.78
C ASP A 67 -0.54 4.95 -3.79
N SER A 68 0.20 5.84 -4.40
CA SER A 68 1.64 5.89 -4.29
C SER A 68 2.09 7.30 -3.97
N ILE A 69 3.31 7.40 -3.49
CA ILE A 69 4.07 8.64 -3.59
C ILE A 69 4.19 9.13 -5.03
N GLY A 70 4.58 10.39 -5.18
CA GLY A 70 4.83 11.01 -6.46
C GLY A 70 5.09 12.51 -6.34
N TYR A 71 4.75 13.25 -7.39
CA TYR A 71 4.87 14.70 -7.43
C TYR A 71 3.66 15.33 -8.11
N THR A 72 3.29 16.53 -7.70
CA THR A 72 2.35 17.40 -8.42
C THR A 72 3.14 18.52 -9.10
N VAL A 73 2.86 18.75 -10.38
CA VAL A 73 3.44 19.88 -11.12
C VAL A 73 2.80 21.19 -10.66
N GLY A 74 3.65 22.13 -10.23
CA GLY A 74 3.30 23.50 -9.91
C GLY A 74 3.52 24.45 -11.08
N TYR A 75 4.08 25.62 -10.79
CA TYR A 75 4.44 26.65 -11.75
C TYR A 75 5.79 26.34 -12.43
N GLU A 76 5.91 26.58 -13.73
CA GLU A 76 7.19 26.48 -14.45
C GLU A 76 7.90 25.13 -14.21
N ASN A 77 7.12 24.04 -14.21
CA ASN A 77 7.59 22.68 -13.94
C ASN A 77 8.21 22.45 -12.55
N ASN A 78 8.02 23.35 -11.58
CA ASN A 78 8.36 23.03 -10.19
C ASN A 78 7.52 21.84 -9.71
N LEU A 79 8.09 21.01 -8.85
CA LEU A 79 7.45 19.81 -8.34
C LEU A 79 7.20 19.93 -6.84
N ILE A 80 5.99 19.56 -6.42
CA ILE A 80 5.58 19.46 -5.01
C ILE A 80 5.40 17.99 -4.71
N LYS A 81 5.93 17.52 -3.58
CA LYS A 81 5.86 16.09 -3.23
C LYS A 81 4.43 15.65 -2.93
N ILE A 82 4.07 14.48 -3.42
CA ILE A 82 2.94 13.69 -2.94
C ILE A 82 3.53 12.60 -2.05
N GLY A 83 3.25 12.67 -0.75
CA GLY A 83 3.79 11.79 0.26
C GLY A 83 5.27 12.01 0.52
N GLY A 84 6.01 10.94 0.77
CA GLY A 84 7.42 10.99 1.15
C GLY A 84 8.42 10.50 0.09
N PRO A 85 8.37 10.93 -1.19
CA PRO A 85 9.24 10.39 -2.23
C PRO A 85 10.73 10.60 -1.94
N GLY A 86 11.48 9.51 -2.11
CA GLY A 86 12.91 9.36 -1.84
C GLY A 86 13.80 9.28 -3.10
N ALA A 87 13.24 9.43 -4.30
CA ALA A 87 14.01 9.45 -5.54
C ALA A 87 15.14 10.49 -5.54
N LYS A 88 16.26 10.10 -6.17
CA LYS A 88 17.43 10.95 -6.40
C LYS A 88 17.31 11.70 -7.72
N LYS A 89 18.11 12.76 -7.88
CA LYS A 89 18.29 13.49 -9.15
C LYS A 89 18.53 12.52 -10.31
N GLY A 90 17.82 12.73 -11.42
CA GLY A 90 17.89 11.90 -12.62
C GLY A 90 16.89 10.74 -12.65
N ALA A 91 16.10 10.52 -11.58
CA ALA A 91 14.99 9.58 -11.63
C ALA A 91 13.99 9.96 -12.74
N LEU A 92 13.51 8.96 -13.48
CA LEU A 92 12.51 9.17 -14.54
C LEU A 92 11.12 9.27 -13.93
N LEU A 93 10.41 10.33 -14.30
CA LEU A 93 9.04 10.61 -13.93
C LEU A 93 8.15 10.53 -15.17
N VAL A 94 6.98 9.92 -15.00
CA VAL A 94 5.95 9.73 -16.02
C VAL A 94 4.61 10.29 -15.56
N GLY A 95 3.79 10.71 -16.51
CA GLY A 95 2.44 11.21 -16.29
C GLY A 95 1.78 11.58 -17.61
N GLU A 96 0.62 12.20 -17.54
CA GLU A 96 -0.13 12.66 -18.72
C GLU A 96 -0.91 13.92 -18.41
N ASP A 97 -0.92 14.85 -19.35
CA ASP A 97 -1.78 16.04 -19.32
C ASP A 97 -2.53 16.20 -20.66
N SER A 98 -3.22 17.32 -20.88
CA SER A 98 -4.01 17.49 -22.10
C SER A 98 -3.18 17.55 -23.39
N GLN A 99 -1.87 17.76 -23.29
CA GLN A 99 -0.90 17.74 -24.40
C GLN A 99 -0.22 16.38 -24.58
N GLY A 100 -0.63 15.38 -23.80
CA GLY A 100 -0.24 13.98 -23.92
C GLY A 100 0.83 13.55 -22.91
N ARG A 101 1.42 12.38 -23.19
CA ARG A 101 2.35 11.69 -22.30
C ARG A 101 3.59 12.52 -21.95
N ILE A 102 3.99 12.40 -20.70
CA ILE A 102 5.16 13.04 -20.11
C ILE A 102 6.13 11.93 -19.70
N GLU A 103 7.39 12.09 -20.06
CA GLU A 103 8.52 11.33 -19.52
C GLU A 103 9.69 12.31 -19.38
N GLY A 104 10.02 12.65 -18.14
CA GLY A 104 11.05 13.64 -17.82
C GLY A 104 11.92 13.22 -16.65
N GLU A 105 12.99 13.98 -16.41
CA GLU A 105 13.93 13.70 -15.33
C GLU A 105 13.65 14.59 -14.11
N LEU A 106 13.68 13.99 -12.92
CA LEU A 106 13.67 14.72 -11.66
C LEU A 106 14.96 15.51 -11.52
N VAL A 107 14.83 16.83 -11.40
CA VAL A 107 15.90 17.73 -11.00
C VAL A 107 15.74 18.03 -9.52
N THR A 108 16.87 18.02 -8.79
CA THR A 108 16.93 18.37 -7.38
C THR A 108 18.08 19.34 -7.17
N GLU A 109 17.77 20.48 -6.56
CA GLU A 109 18.71 21.59 -6.31
C GLU A 109 18.48 22.15 -4.90
N GLU A 110 19.51 22.71 -4.28
CA GLU A 110 19.38 23.44 -3.01
C GLU A 110 19.11 24.92 -3.32
N ASP A 111 18.14 25.51 -2.65
CA ASP A 111 17.92 26.95 -2.71
C ASP A 111 18.92 27.74 -1.83
N ASP A 112 18.80 29.07 -1.82
CA ASP A 112 19.64 29.97 -1.03
C ASP A 112 19.58 29.71 0.48
N HIS A 113 18.56 28.99 0.95
CA HIS A 113 18.33 28.59 2.34
C HIS A 113 18.68 27.12 2.61
N GLN A 114 19.31 26.43 1.65
CA GLN A 114 19.66 25.00 1.71
C GLN A 114 18.45 24.07 1.78
N PHE A 115 17.28 24.52 1.35
CA PHE A 115 16.13 23.64 1.16
C PHE A 115 16.21 22.98 -0.22
N LEU A 116 15.94 21.67 -0.24
CA LEU A 116 15.84 20.93 -1.49
C LEU A 116 14.57 21.36 -2.23
N THR A 117 14.77 21.80 -3.47
CA THR A 117 13.73 22.11 -4.44
C THR A 117 13.74 21.04 -5.53
N TYR A 118 12.57 20.83 -6.13
CA TYR A 118 12.35 19.80 -7.13
C TYR A 118 11.71 20.41 -8.37
N SER A 119 12.17 20.00 -9.55
CA SER A 119 11.59 20.42 -10.82
C SER A 119 11.66 19.30 -11.85
N LEU A 120 10.81 19.38 -12.87
CA LEU A 120 10.81 18.43 -13.98
C LEU A 120 11.61 18.99 -15.15
N LYS A 121 12.67 18.28 -15.54
CA LYS A 121 13.34 18.51 -16.81
C LYS A 121 12.58 17.77 -17.91
N PHE A 122 11.82 18.54 -18.69
CA PHE A 122 11.02 18.05 -19.81
C PHE A 122 11.00 19.08 -20.96
N ASN A 123 10.62 18.65 -22.16
CA ASN A 123 10.74 19.44 -23.39
C ASN A 123 9.70 20.56 -23.55
N ARG A 124 8.76 20.69 -22.60
CA ARG A 124 7.74 21.74 -22.53
C ARG A 124 7.33 22.01 -21.08
N GLU A 125 6.59 23.11 -20.89
CA GLU A 125 5.86 23.33 -19.65
C GLU A 125 4.69 22.32 -19.57
N VAL A 126 4.58 21.68 -18.40
CA VAL A 126 3.54 20.72 -18.06
C VAL A 126 2.40 21.45 -17.36
N GLU A 127 1.17 21.01 -17.60
CA GLU A 127 0.00 21.62 -16.98
C GLU A 127 0.06 21.55 -15.45
N ARG A 128 -0.41 22.61 -14.81
CA ARG A 128 -0.44 22.72 -13.35
C ARG A 128 -1.42 21.70 -12.80
N GLY A 129 -1.02 21.04 -11.72
CA GLY A 129 -1.82 19.99 -11.08
C GLY A 129 -1.60 18.60 -11.68
N THR A 130 -0.89 18.46 -12.81
CA THR A 130 -0.54 17.16 -13.36
C THR A 130 0.28 16.37 -12.35
N THR A 131 -0.15 15.15 -12.06
CA THR A 131 0.57 14.24 -11.17
C THR A 131 1.62 13.45 -11.94
N LEU A 132 2.78 13.26 -11.34
CA LEU A 132 3.89 12.52 -11.88
C LEU A 132 4.32 11.41 -10.92
N THR A 133 4.59 10.25 -11.47
CA THR A 133 5.04 9.05 -10.77
C THR A 133 6.39 8.59 -11.33
N TYR A 134 7.22 7.91 -10.57
CA TYR A 134 8.33 7.10 -11.07
C TYR A 134 7.92 6.21 -12.24
N LYS A 135 8.80 6.15 -13.24
CA LYS A 135 8.70 5.19 -14.32
C LYS A 135 8.98 3.78 -13.78
N SER A 136 8.01 2.88 -13.94
CA SER A 136 8.14 1.47 -13.58
C SER A 136 9.33 0.81 -14.31
N ASP A 137 10.23 0.18 -13.54
CA ASP A 137 11.34 -0.64 -14.00
C ASP A 137 11.38 -1.95 -13.19
N PHE A 138 10.43 -2.82 -13.51
CA PHE A 138 10.23 -4.07 -12.79
C PHE A 138 11.35 -5.07 -13.08
N ARG A 139 12.13 -5.39 -12.04
CA ARG A 139 13.30 -6.28 -12.08
C ARG A 139 13.07 -7.45 -11.15
N GLU A 140 13.31 -8.66 -11.64
CA GLU A 140 13.13 -9.89 -10.90
C GLU A 140 14.41 -10.75 -10.99
N THR A 141 14.93 -11.15 -9.84
CA THR A 141 15.98 -12.17 -9.72
C THR A 141 15.39 -13.45 -9.12
N ASP A 142 16.19 -14.48 -8.86
CA ASP A 142 15.70 -15.69 -8.19
C ASP A 142 15.18 -15.39 -6.77
N GLU A 143 15.79 -14.43 -6.08
CA GLU A 143 15.53 -14.14 -4.66
C GLU A 143 14.70 -12.87 -4.43
N PHE A 144 14.79 -11.89 -5.32
CA PHE A 144 14.22 -10.57 -5.09
C PHE A 144 13.29 -10.13 -6.22
N VAL A 145 12.38 -9.24 -5.85
CA VAL A 145 11.63 -8.38 -6.76
C VAL A 145 12.02 -6.94 -6.45
N GLN A 146 12.21 -6.12 -7.48
CA GLN A 146 12.60 -4.73 -7.34
C GLN A 146 11.87 -3.85 -8.36
N CYS A 147 11.20 -2.79 -7.91
CA CYS A 147 10.52 -1.79 -8.74
C CYS A 147 10.19 -0.57 -7.89
N CYS A 148 9.66 0.51 -8.46
CA CYS A 148 8.91 1.48 -7.68
C CYS A 148 7.60 0.87 -7.16
N TYR A 149 7.13 1.37 -6.02
CA TYR A 149 5.81 1.11 -5.46
C TYR A 149 5.59 -0.34 -5.03
N MET A 150 6.62 -1.01 -4.54
CA MET A 150 6.36 -2.18 -3.70
C MET A 150 5.45 -1.75 -2.53
N ASP A 151 5.74 -0.58 -1.96
CA ASP A 151 4.81 0.23 -1.17
C ASP A 151 3.76 0.95 -2.07
N ASN A 152 2.50 0.54 -2.12
CA ASN A 152 1.92 -0.67 -1.52
C ASN A 152 1.28 -1.60 -2.57
N ARG A 153 1.81 -1.59 -3.80
CA ARG A 153 1.32 -2.52 -4.84
C ARG A 153 1.56 -3.98 -4.44
N LEU A 154 2.55 -4.25 -3.61
CA LEU A 154 2.79 -5.57 -3.05
C LEU A 154 1.76 -5.96 -1.99
N GLY A 155 1.39 -5.08 -1.05
CA GLY A 155 0.34 -5.41 -0.07
C GLY A 155 -1.03 -5.52 -0.72
N MET A 156 -1.31 -4.75 -1.77
CA MET A 156 -2.50 -4.96 -2.63
C MET A 156 -2.49 -6.33 -3.30
N TRP A 157 -1.33 -6.72 -3.87
CA TRP A 157 -1.16 -8.03 -4.49
C TRP A 157 -1.38 -9.15 -3.47
N VAL A 158 -0.83 -9.04 -2.26
CA VAL A 158 -1.06 -9.99 -1.16
C VAL A 158 -2.54 -10.08 -0.81
N ALA A 159 -3.23 -8.94 -0.67
CA ALA A 159 -4.65 -8.92 -0.35
C ALA A 159 -5.51 -9.64 -1.41
N LEU A 160 -5.15 -9.48 -2.70
CA LEU A 160 -5.79 -10.20 -3.81
C LEU A 160 -5.45 -11.69 -3.84
N GLU A 161 -4.23 -12.09 -3.48
CA GLU A 161 -3.89 -13.52 -3.35
C GLU A 161 -4.70 -14.17 -2.22
N VAL A 162 -4.88 -13.49 -1.10
CA VAL A 162 -5.70 -13.97 0.04
C VAL A 162 -7.18 -14.05 -0.37
N ALA A 163 -7.69 -13.05 -1.10
CA ALA A 163 -9.08 -13.00 -1.59
C ALA A 163 -9.49 -14.26 -2.38
N LYS A 164 -8.55 -14.92 -3.10
CA LYS A 164 -8.83 -16.14 -3.87
C LYS A 164 -9.34 -17.29 -3.00
N THR A 165 -8.90 -17.36 -1.75
CA THR A 165 -9.24 -18.46 -0.82
C THR A 165 -9.98 -18.01 0.44
N LEU A 166 -10.20 -16.71 0.61
CA LEU A 166 -10.89 -16.13 1.76
C LEU A 166 -12.35 -16.60 1.83
N GLU A 167 -12.75 -17.14 2.98
CA GLU A 167 -14.14 -17.52 3.23
C GLU A 167 -14.92 -16.42 3.95
N ASN A 168 -14.30 -15.83 4.98
CA ASN A 168 -14.92 -14.88 5.89
C ASN A 168 -13.94 -13.75 6.17
N GLY A 169 -14.27 -12.53 5.75
CA GLY A 169 -13.41 -11.37 5.95
C GLY A 169 -13.74 -10.24 4.99
N ILE A 170 -13.08 -9.11 5.20
CA ILE A 170 -13.20 -7.95 4.31
C ILE A 170 -11.82 -7.62 3.76
N VAL A 171 -11.75 -7.25 2.49
CA VAL A 171 -10.56 -6.66 1.88
C VAL A 171 -10.91 -5.24 1.44
N VAL A 172 -10.16 -4.27 1.92
CA VAL A 172 -10.32 -2.85 1.63
C VAL A 172 -9.11 -2.38 0.84
N PHE A 173 -9.38 -1.77 -0.31
CA PHE A 173 -8.42 -1.00 -1.07
C PHE A 173 -8.69 0.49 -0.80
N SER A 174 -7.80 1.11 -0.04
CA SER A 174 -7.94 2.48 0.48
C SER A 174 -7.18 3.52 -0.37
N SER A 175 -7.49 4.79 -0.16
CA SER A 175 -6.87 5.94 -0.84
C SER A 175 -6.18 6.89 0.15
N TRP A 176 -5.23 7.68 -0.35
CA TRP A 176 -4.48 8.74 0.33
C TRP A 176 -3.54 8.35 1.48
N GLU A 177 -3.22 7.07 1.72
CA GLU A 177 -2.38 6.68 2.87
C GLU A 177 -1.09 7.50 2.91
N GLU A 178 -0.41 7.59 1.77
CA GLU A 178 0.88 8.25 1.60
C GLU A 178 0.80 9.77 1.81
N HIS A 179 -0.39 10.35 1.70
CA HIS A 179 -0.63 11.80 1.82
C HIS A 179 -1.59 12.16 2.94
N GLY A 180 -1.43 11.51 4.10
CA GLY A 180 -2.13 11.89 5.33
C GLY A 180 -3.50 11.24 5.52
N GLY A 181 -3.90 10.35 4.61
CA GLY A 181 -5.13 9.58 4.65
C GLY A 181 -6.38 10.41 4.39
N GLY A 182 -7.49 9.95 4.95
CA GLY A 182 -8.81 10.59 4.81
C GLY A 182 -9.90 9.61 4.42
N SER A 183 -9.51 8.49 3.80
CA SER A 183 -10.44 7.42 3.40
C SER A 183 -10.84 6.51 4.57
N VAL A 184 -9.85 5.99 5.28
CA VAL A 184 -9.99 4.95 6.30
C VAL A 184 -10.97 5.29 7.41
N GLY A 185 -11.12 6.57 7.77
CA GLY A 185 -12.06 6.99 8.82
C GLY A 185 -13.51 6.62 8.50
N TYR A 186 -13.98 6.94 7.29
CA TYR A 186 -15.35 6.60 6.89
C TYR A 186 -15.47 5.14 6.43
N LEU A 187 -14.39 4.52 5.92
CA LEU A 187 -14.38 3.08 5.63
C LEU A 187 -14.55 2.28 6.94
N GLY A 188 -13.78 2.61 7.97
CA GLY A 188 -13.89 2.01 9.30
C GLY A 188 -15.28 2.19 9.91
N LYS A 189 -15.88 3.38 9.77
CA LYS A 189 -17.29 3.61 10.13
C LYS A 189 -18.21 2.58 9.46
N PHE A 190 -18.13 2.48 8.14
CA PHE A 190 -18.99 1.62 7.35
C PHE A 190 -18.82 0.15 7.73
N LEU A 191 -17.58 -0.32 7.92
CA LEU A 191 -17.30 -1.68 8.35
C LEU A 191 -17.87 -1.98 9.75
N TYR A 192 -17.72 -1.04 10.68
CA TYR A 192 -18.21 -1.21 12.05
C TYR A 192 -19.74 -1.19 12.12
N GLU A 193 -20.38 -0.18 11.54
CA GLU A 193 -21.84 -0.01 11.61
C GLU A 193 -22.59 -1.02 10.72
N GLY A 194 -22.00 -1.42 9.59
CA GLY A 194 -22.60 -2.35 8.65
C GLY A 194 -22.36 -3.82 8.99
N PHE A 195 -21.19 -4.17 9.54
CA PHE A 195 -20.76 -5.57 9.70
C PHE A 195 -20.28 -5.93 11.12
N ASP A 196 -20.28 -5.00 12.08
CA ASP A 196 -19.66 -5.16 13.43
C ASP A 196 -18.19 -5.61 13.38
N VAL A 197 -17.50 -5.29 12.28
CA VAL A 197 -16.07 -5.57 12.11
C VAL A 197 -15.27 -4.46 12.77
N LYS A 198 -14.39 -4.86 13.70
CA LYS A 198 -13.50 -3.96 14.47
C LYS A 198 -12.08 -4.50 14.62
N GLN A 199 -11.70 -5.47 13.79
CA GLN A 199 -10.37 -6.06 13.74
C GLN A 199 -9.79 -5.77 12.35
N ALA A 200 -8.58 -5.25 12.29
CA ALA A 200 -7.90 -4.92 11.05
C ALA A 200 -6.47 -5.44 11.01
N LEU A 201 -6.08 -5.95 9.84
CA LEU A 201 -4.70 -6.21 9.47
C LEU A 201 -4.32 -5.21 8.38
N ILE A 202 -3.20 -4.52 8.53
CA ILE A 202 -2.71 -3.55 7.54
C ILE A 202 -1.67 -4.24 6.67
N SER A 203 -2.08 -4.54 5.44
CA SER A 203 -1.29 -5.22 4.40
C SER A 203 -0.54 -4.18 3.63
N ASP A 204 0.67 -3.94 4.11
CA ASP A 204 1.51 -2.83 3.70
C ASP A 204 2.99 -3.22 3.85
N ILE A 205 3.91 -2.42 3.32
CA ILE A 205 5.34 -2.76 3.21
C ILE A 205 6.15 -1.97 4.22
N THR A 206 7.09 -2.64 4.90
CA THR A 206 7.91 -2.01 5.94
C THR A 206 9.38 -2.08 5.58
N TRP A 207 10.26 -1.65 6.47
CA TRP A 207 11.66 -1.44 6.18
C TRP A 207 12.53 -2.60 6.66
N VAL A 208 13.58 -2.88 5.89
CA VAL A 208 14.72 -3.63 6.41
C VAL A 208 15.47 -2.75 7.42
N THR A 209 15.67 -3.31 8.61
CA THR A 209 16.42 -2.70 9.70
C THR A 209 17.41 -3.70 10.28
N LYS A 210 18.14 -3.30 11.33
CA LYS A 210 18.99 -4.24 12.08
C LYS A 210 18.19 -5.33 12.82
N GLY A 211 16.90 -5.11 13.05
CA GLY A 211 16.01 -6.04 13.76
C GLY A 211 15.01 -6.76 12.85
N VAL A 212 14.87 -6.30 11.61
CA VAL A 212 13.97 -6.85 10.59
C VAL A 212 14.77 -7.01 9.30
N GLU A 213 15.15 -8.23 8.94
CA GLU A 213 16.05 -8.50 7.81
C GLU A 213 15.30 -9.20 6.66
N HIS A 214 15.83 -9.09 5.44
CA HIS A 214 15.37 -9.90 4.31
C HIS A 214 15.50 -11.40 4.60
N ASN A 215 14.58 -12.19 4.06
CA ASN A 215 14.55 -13.65 4.13
C ASN A 215 14.49 -14.22 5.56
N LYS A 216 13.95 -13.46 6.49
CA LYS A 216 13.70 -13.88 7.88
C LYS A 216 12.21 -13.95 8.21
N GLY A 217 11.35 -13.70 7.23
CA GLY A 217 9.90 -13.76 7.34
C GLY A 217 9.24 -12.39 7.37
N VAL A 218 7.92 -12.41 7.23
CA VAL A 218 7.07 -11.22 7.28
C VAL A 218 7.21 -10.49 8.62
N ALA A 219 7.27 -9.18 8.62
CA ALA A 219 7.29 -8.38 9.83
C ALA A 219 5.86 -8.28 10.42
N ILE A 220 5.74 -8.48 11.73
CA ILE A 220 4.55 -8.15 12.51
C ILE A 220 4.91 -6.94 13.35
N SER A 221 4.32 -5.78 13.04
CA SER A 221 4.62 -4.55 13.76
C SER A 221 3.94 -4.53 15.11
N LEU A 222 4.75 -4.37 16.15
CA LEU A 222 4.24 -4.17 17.51
C LEU A 222 3.94 -2.70 17.81
N ARG A 223 4.48 -1.78 16.99
CA ARG A 223 4.22 -0.35 17.00
C ARG A 223 5.06 0.36 15.92
N ASP A 224 4.56 1.52 15.55
CA ASP A 224 5.25 2.56 14.77
C ASP A 224 5.05 3.91 15.49
N SER A 225 4.64 4.97 14.78
CA SER A 225 4.12 6.19 15.41
C SER A 225 2.82 5.95 16.20
N GLY A 226 2.03 4.96 15.78
CA GLY A 226 0.86 4.40 16.45
C GLY A 226 1.23 3.22 17.36
N ILE A 227 0.35 2.95 18.33
CA ILE A 227 0.57 1.89 19.31
C ILE A 227 -0.71 1.06 19.41
N PRO A 228 -0.76 -0.10 18.72
CA PRO A 228 -1.90 -1.01 18.82
C PRO A 228 -2.13 -1.55 20.23
N ARG A 229 -3.34 -2.03 20.48
CA ARG A 229 -3.66 -2.67 21.77
C ARG A 229 -2.82 -3.93 21.96
N ARG A 230 -2.08 -3.97 23.07
CA ARG A 230 -1.21 -5.10 23.45
C ARG A 230 -1.93 -6.45 23.45
N LEU A 231 -3.21 -6.48 23.83
CA LEU A 231 -4.00 -7.71 23.86
C LEU A 231 -4.19 -8.30 22.44
N TYR A 232 -4.47 -7.45 21.46
CA TYR A 232 -4.62 -7.87 20.06
C TYR A 232 -3.27 -8.34 19.49
N LEU A 233 -2.19 -7.61 19.76
CA LEU A 233 -0.83 -8.01 19.38
C LEU A 233 -0.42 -9.35 20.00
N ASN A 234 -0.78 -9.61 21.25
CA ASN A 234 -0.49 -10.88 21.90
C ASN A 234 -1.23 -12.04 21.22
N ARG A 235 -2.52 -11.85 20.90
CA ARG A 235 -3.31 -12.85 20.14
C ARG A 235 -2.68 -13.12 18.77
N ILE A 236 -2.29 -12.09 18.02
CA ILE A 236 -1.64 -12.26 16.71
C ILE A 236 -0.32 -13.01 16.84
N LYS A 237 0.54 -12.68 17.81
CA LYS A 237 1.80 -13.40 18.03
C LYS A 237 1.59 -14.87 18.39
N GLU A 238 0.57 -15.18 19.19
CA GLU A 238 0.22 -16.56 19.53
C GLU A 238 -0.15 -17.34 18.27
N LEU A 239 -1.05 -16.79 17.44
CA LEU A 239 -1.43 -17.38 16.16
C LEU A 239 -0.24 -17.51 15.18
N ALA A 240 0.59 -16.48 15.08
CA ALA A 240 1.79 -16.50 14.23
C ALA A 240 2.81 -17.56 14.70
N LYS A 241 2.93 -17.78 16.01
CA LYS A 241 3.76 -18.86 16.55
C LYS A 241 3.18 -20.24 16.24
N GLU A 242 1.86 -20.40 16.33
CA GLU A 242 1.16 -21.65 16.02
C GLU A 242 1.21 -22.02 14.53
N SER A 243 1.29 -21.04 13.64
CA SER A 243 1.34 -21.26 12.20
C SER A 243 2.65 -21.91 11.72
N GLY A 244 3.76 -21.69 12.44
CA GLY A 244 5.10 -22.10 12.02
C GLY A 244 5.65 -21.32 10.82
N ILE A 245 4.95 -20.28 10.38
CA ILE A 245 5.35 -19.41 9.26
C ILE A 245 6.48 -18.50 9.76
N PRO A 246 7.57 -18.29 9.00
CA PRO A 246 8.62 -17.36 9.39
C PRO A 246 8.06 -15.93 9.55
N TYR A 247 8.37 -15.30 10.67
CA TYR A 247 8.02 -13.91 10.93
C TYR A 247 9.05 -13.24 11.82
N GLN A 248 9.03 -11.92 11.80
CA GLN A 248 9.88 -11.04 12.63
C GLN A 248 8.99 -10.11 13.44
N LEU A 249 9.50 -9.63 14.58
CA LEU A 249 8.80 -8.65 15.40
C LEU A 249 9.44 -7.29 15.21
N GLU A 250 8.67 -6.38 14.65
CA GLU A 250 9.11 -5.01 14.42
C GLU A 250 8.69 -4.10 15.58
N VAL A 251 9.56 -3.17 15.93
CA VAL A 251 9.30 -2.11 16.91
C VAL A 251 9.93 -0.82 16.40
N GLU A 252 9.13 0.03 15.78
CA GLU A 252 9.60 1.31 15.24
C GLU A 252 9.09 2.52 16.04
N SER A 253 9.75 3.65 15.81
CA SER A 253 9.45 4.93 16.48
C SER A 253 8.71 5.95 15.60
N ALA A 254 8.71 5.71 14.30
CA ALA A 254 8.10 6.53 13.26
C ALA A 254 7.51 5.59 12.20
N GLY A 255 6.92 6.16 11.15
CA GLY A 255 6.10 5.41 10.19
C GLY A 255 4.63 5.51 10.57
N GLY A 256 3.78 5.63 9.57
CA GLY A 256 2.33 5.58 9.68
C GLY A 256 1.80 4.54 8.70
N SER A 257 0.55 4.16 8.91
CA SER A 257 -0.21 3.29 8.04
C SER A 257 -1.70 3.63 8.18
N ASP A 258 -2.54 2.96 7.41
CA ASP A 258 -3.99 2.96 7.60
C ASP A 258 -4.41 2.54 9.04
N GLY A 259 -3.58 1.76 9.73
CA GLY A 259 -3.79 1.40 11.13
C GLY A 259 -3.84 2.61 12.05
N ASN A 260 -3.03 3.64 11.76
CA ASN A 260 -3.01 4.88 12.52
C ASN A 260 -4.29 5.69 12.27
N ALA A 261 -4.85 5.63 11.05
CA ALA A 261 -6.13 6.26 10.74
C ALA A 261 -7.30 5.55 11.44
N LEU A 262 -7.31 4.21 11.46
CA LEU A 262 -8.27 3.43 12.26
C LEU A 262 -8.18 3.76 13.75
N GLN A 263 -6.96 3.86 14.30
CA GLN A 263 -6.75 4.20 15.71
C GLN A 263 -7.29 5.58 16.08
N ARG A 264 -7.21 6.56 15.18
CA ARG A 264 -7.71 7.92 15.38
C ARG A 264 -9.20 8.07 15.08
N SER A 265 -9.82 7.05 14.48
CA SER A 265 -11.25 7.04 14.19
C SER A 265 -12.10 7.01 15.47
N PRO A 266 -13.39 7.40 15.42
CA PRO A 266 -14.27 7.30 16.57
C PRO A 266 -14.77 5.86 16.84
N TYR A 267 -14.23 4.86 16.12
CA TYR A 267 -14.65 3.46 16.22
C TYR A 267 -13.56 2.60 16.90
N PRO A 268 -13.94 1.58 17.68
CA PRO A 268 -13.02 0.85 18.54
C PRO A 268 -12.24 -0.25 17.79
N PHE A 269 -11.51 0.13 16.74
CA PHE A 269 -10.70 -0.81 15.96
C PHE A 269 -9.46 -1.29 16.73
N ASP A 270 -9.30 -2.61 16.78
CA ASP A 270 -8.01 -3.24 16.96
C ASP A 270 -7.33 -3.39 15.59
N TRP A 271 -6.04 -3.05 15.50
CA TRP A 271 -5.29 -3.09 14.25
C TRP A 271 -3.90 -3.69 14.45
N CYS A 272 -3.30 -4.22 13.39
CA CYS A 272 -1.91 -4.65 13.39
C CYS A 272 -1.35 -4.54 11.98
N PHE A 273 -0.23 -3.83 11.82
CA PHE A 273 0.52 -3.84 10.58
C PHE A 273 1.27 -5.17 10.43
N ILE A 274 1.15 -5.80 9.26
CA ILE A 274 1.87 -7.03 8.92
C ILE A 274 2.31 -6.93 7.47
N GLY A 275 3.62 -6.91 7.25
CA GLY A 275 4.21 -6.51 5.97
C GLY A 275 5.55 -7.16 5.68
N ALA A 276 5.87 -7.39 4.41
CA ALA A 276 7.21 -7.79 4.03
C ALA A 276 8.17 -6.59 4.20
N PRO A 277 9.42 -6.79 4.64
CA PRO A 277 10.38 -5.71 4.72
C PRO A 277 11.05 -5.43 3.36
N GLU A 278 11.39 -4.18 3.10
CA GLU A 278 12.02 -3.71 1.87
C GLU A 278 13.27 -2.87 2.11
N ASP A 279 14.15 -2.84 1.10
CA ASP A 279 15.21 -1.84 0.97
C ASP A 279 14.80 -0.73 0.00
N ASN A 280 15.47 0.42 0.11
CA ASN A 280 15.30 1.59 -0.76
C ASN A 280 13.87 2.16 -0.76
N VAL A 281 13.30 2.24 0.44
CA VAL A 281 11.98 2.80 0.75
C VAL A 281 11.70 4.10 0.01
N HIS A 282 10.54 4.18 -0.62
CA HIS A 282 10.03 5.34 -1.34
C HIS A 282 10.90 5.77 -2.53
N THR A 283 11.68 4.85 -3.10
CA THR A 283 12.52 5.12 -4.27
C THR A 283 12.07 4.30 -5.49
N PRO A 284 12.56 4.60 -6.71
CA PRO A 284 12.32 3.76 -7.88
C PRO A 284 12.92 2.34 -7.79
N ASP A 285 13.66 2.06 -6.72
CA ASP A 285 14.48 0.87 -6.54
C ASP A 285 14.06 0.05 -5.30
N GLU A 286 12.82 0.19 -4.82
CA GLU A 286 12.27 -0.60 -3.71
C GLU A 286 12.42 -2.09 -3.98
N LYS A 287 12.90 -2.83 -2.98
CA LYS A 287 13.37 -4.21 -3.16
C LYS A 287 12.91 -5.11 -2.03
N VAL A 288 12.20 -6.18 -2.37
CA VAL A 288 11.63 -7.13 -1.41
C VAL A 288 12.08 -8.56 -1.73
N HIS A 289 12.38 -9.34 -0.70
CA HIS A 289 12.76 -10.74 -0.85
C HIS A 289 11.53 -11.64 -1.03
N LYS A 290 11.56 -12.55 -2.01
CA LYS A 290 10.41 -13.39 -2.39
C LYS A 290 9.92 -14.33 -1.29
N ASN A 291 10.81 -14.81 -0.42
CA ASN A 291 10.40 -15.63 0.73
C ASN A 291 9.58 -14.83 1.75
N ASP A 292 9.83 -13.53 1.90
CA ASP A 292 9.06 -12.70 2.82
C ASP A 292 7.69 -12.36 2.22
N ILE A 293 7.61 -12.15 0.90
CA ILE A 293 6.34 -12.07 0.16
C ILE A 293 5.50 -13.34 0.39
N LYS A 294 6.13 -14.51 0.23
CA LYS A 294 5.45 -15.78 0.45
C LYS A 294 4.98 -15.93 1.90
N ALA A 295 5.84 -15.60 2.87
CA ALA A 295 5.50 -15.65 4.28
C ALA A 295 4.35 -14.70 4.63
N MET A 296 4.29 -13.53 3.98
CA MET A 296 3.21 -12.56 4.14
C MET A 296 1.88 -13.16 3.65
N VAL A 297 1.80 -13.70 2.43
CA VAL A 297 0.59 -14.37 1.91
C VAL A 297 0.15 -15.53 2.81
N ASP A 298 1.08 -16.37 3.24
CA ASP A 298 0.78 -17.50 4.12
C ASP A 298 0.23 -17.01 5.48
N MET A 299 0.83 -15.95 6.04
CA MET A 299 0.45 -15.38 7.35
C MET A 299 -0.94 -14.77 7.29
N TYR A 300 -1.24 -13.97 6.25
CA TYR A 300 -2.58 -13.41 6.06
C TYR A 300 -3.65 -14.50 5.92
N ASN A 301 -3.40 -15.53 5.09
CA ASN A 301 -4.31 -16.66 4.95
C ASN A 301 -4.55 -17.37 6.30
N TYR A 302 -3.49 -17.58 7.09
CA TYR A 302 -3.59 -18.24 8.39
C TYR A 302 -4.38 -17.42 9.40
N LEU A 303 -4.09 -16.12 9.50
CA LEU A 303 -4.70 -15.19 10.45
C LEU A 303 -6.16 -14.93 10.12
N MET A 304 -6.50 -14.65 8.86
CA MET A 304 -7.88 -14.36 8.45
C MET A 304 -8.83 -15.53 8.73
N ALA A 305 -8.34 -16.77 8.66
CA ALA A 305 -9.13 -17.95 9.01
C ALA A 305 -9.39 -18.11 10.52
N ARG A 306 -8.62 -17.45 11.40
CA ARG A 306 -8.60 -17.66 12.86
C ARG A 306 -8.91 -16.41 13.68
N LEU A 307 -8.94 -15.24 13.05
CA LEU A 307 -9.32 -13.99 13.69
C LEU A 307 -10.84 -13.78 13.75
#